data_AF-A0AAD8B7N1-F1
#
_entry.id   AF-A0AAD8B7N1-F1
#
_cell.length_a   1.000
_cell.length_b   1.000
_cell.length_c   1.000
_cell.angle_alpha   90.00
_cell.angle_beta   90.00
_cell.angle_gamma   90.00
#
_symmetry.space_group_name_H-M   'P 1'
#
loop_
_entity.id
_entity.type
_entity.pdbx_description
1 polymer ?
#
loop_
_entity_poly.entity_id
_entity_poly.type
_entity_poly.pdbx_seq_one_letter_code
_entity_poly.pdbx_strand_id
1 'polypeptide(L)'
;MSNCVVCSIETKKYKCPQCYERYCSLACCTTHKELCTRKPKESLQVVAVPAYEDNGHVPYVQHVHEAFRNVVDHVDEDKVPEDLLKRLGESEEVKAVLVNPHLRAMMENLVNTDTPDILMAQAMKEPIFTELADLCLKIVDADNPNLEPVG
;
A
#
# COMPACT_ATOMS: atom_id res chain seq x y z
N MET A 1 -6.80 18.27 -23.22
CA MET A 1 -6.69 19.35 -22.22
C MET A 1 -7.99 19.39 -21.46
N SER A 2 -8.00 19.58 -20.14
CA SER A 2 -9.29 19.67 -19.41
C SER A 2 -9.33 20.96 -18.62
N ASN A 3 -10.54 21.47 -18.45
CA ASN A 3 -10.77 22.76 -17.86
C ASN A 3 -10.88 22.65 -16.34
N CYS A 4 -10.77 23.80 -15.68
CA CYS A 4 -10.96 23.92 -14.24
C CYS A 4 -12.34 23.41 -13.83
N VAL A 5 -12.42 22.58 -12.77
CA VAL A 5 -13.70 22.08 -12.25
C VAL A 5 -14.60 23.16 -11.63
N VAL A 6 -14.05 24.35 -11.36
CA VAL A 6 -14.78 25.45 -10.71
C VAL A 6 -15.35 26.42 -11.73
N CYS A 7 -14.51 26.98 -12.60
CA CYS A 7 -14.95 27.98 -13.56
C CYS A 7 -15.23 27.43 -14.95
N SER A 8 -14.75 26.22 -15.29
CA SER A 8 -14.85 25.59 -16.62
C SER A 8 -14.33 26.41 -17.82
N ILE A 9 -13.75 27.59 -17.56
CA ILE A 9 -13.30 28.56 -18.57
C ILE A 9 -11.83 28.35 -18.92
N GLU A 10 -10.95 28.34 -17.93
CA GLU A 10 -9.52 28.19 -18.15
C GLU A 10 -9.06 26.73 -18.06
N THR A 11 -7.97 26.43 -18.76
CA THR A 11 -7.29 25.14 -18.63
C THR A 11 -6.74 24.96 -17.22
N LYS A 12 -6.86 23.74 -16.71
CA LYS A 12 -6.45 23.42 -15.35
C LYS A 12 -4.92 23.43 -15.21
N LYS A 13 -4.42 24.10 -14.17
CA LYS A 13 -2.98 24.27 -13.87
C LYS A 13 -2.57 23.60 -12.56
N TYR A 14 -3.52 23.44 -11.64
CA TYR A 14 -3.27 22.98 -10.28
C TYR A 14 -4.23 21.84 -9.88
N LYS A 15 -3.91 21.11 -8.82
CA LYS A 15 -4.66 19.94 -8.33
C LYS A 15 -4.92 20.07 -6.83
N CYS A 16 -6.13 19.74 -6.38
CA CYS A 16 -6.48 19.68 -4.96
C CYS A 16 -5.84 18.43 -4.32
N PRO A 17 -5.13 18.54 -3.19
CA PRO A 17 -4.55 17.37 -2.52
C PRO A 17 -5.58 16.50 -1.81
N GLN A 18 -6.79 17.01 -1.55
CA GLN A 18 -7.83 16.29 -0.80
C GLN A 18 -8.70 15.42 -1.70
N CYS A 19 -9.20 15.97 -2.82
CA CYS A 19 -10.08 15.26 -3.76
C CYS A 19 -9.48 15.03 -5.15
N TYR A 20 -8.26 15.50 -5.40
CA TYR A 20 -7.55 15.34 -6.67
C TYR A 20 -8.19 15.99 -7.91
N GLU A 21 -9.27 16.75 -7.71
CA GLU A 21 -9.85 17.60 -8.74
C GLU A 21 -8.92 18.75 -9.12
N ARG A 22 -9.06 19.25 -10.34
CA ARG A 22 -8.08 20.15 -10.95
C ARG A 22 -8.69 21.52 -11.23
N TYR A 23 -7.94 22.58 -10.94
CA TYR A 23 -8.41 23.97 -11.04
C TYR A 23 -7.37 24.87 -11.72
N CYS A 24 -7.77 26.09 -12.12
CA CYS A 24 -6.89 26.99 -12.87
C CYS A 24 -6.16 28.04 -11.99
N SER A 25 -6.73 28.44 -10.85
CA SER A 25 -6.22 29.58 -10.07
C SER A 25 -6.49 29.47 -8.56
N LEU A 26 -5.86 30.34 -7.77
CA LEU A 26 -6.09 30.45 -6.32
C LEU A 26 -7.53 30.84 -5.97
N ALA A 27 -8.19 31.65 -6.82
CA ALA A 27 -9.60 31.98 -6.66
C ALA A 27 -10.45 30.70 -6.76
N CYS A 28 -10.21 29.88 -7.78
CA CYS A 28 -10.87 28.58 -7.92
C CYS A 28 -10.51 27.60 -6.79
N CYS A 29 -9.29 27.66 -6.26
CA CYS A 29 -8.89 26.85 -5.10
C CYS A 29 -9.74 27.18 -3.86
N THR A 30 -10.00 28.45 -3.61
CA THR A 30 -10.77 28.91 -2.44
C THR A 30 -12.22 28.48 -2.55
N THR A 31 -12.86 28.73 -3.70
CA THR A 31 -14.23 28.25 -3.97
C THR A 31 -14.33 26.73 -3.93
N HIS A 32 -13.32 26.03 -4.45
CA HIS A 32 -13.29 24.57 -4.40
C HIS A 32 -13.16 24.05 -2.96
N LYS A 33 -12.34 24.67 -2.11
CA LYS A 33 -12.16 24.26 -0.71
C LYS A 33 -13.45 24.30 0.09
N GLU A 34 -14.32 25.28 -0.16
CA GLU A 34 -15.62 25.42 0.53
C GLU A 34 -16.60 24.32 0.12
N LEU A 35 -16.51 23.84 -1.12
CA LEU A 35 -17.40 22.81 -1.69
C LEU A 35 -16.75 21.42 -1.74
N CYS A 36 -15.52 21.27 -1.24
CA CYS A 36 -14.77 20.03 -1.34
C CYS A 36 -15.43 18.95 -0.49
N THR A 37 -16.04 17.96 -1.15
CA THR A 37 -16.84 16.91 -0.51
C THR A 37 -16.02 15.89 0.27
N ARG A 38 -14.69 15.89 0.11
CA ARG A 38 -13.78 15.14 0.96
C ARG A 38 -13.37 16.02 2.14
N LYS A 39 -14.06 15.85 3.27
CA LYS A 39 -13.79 16.60 4.51
C LYS A 39 -12.30 16.50 4.87
N PRO A 40 -11.68 17.59 5.35
CA PRO A 40 -10.32 17.54 5.89
C PRO A 40 -10.28 16.54 7.05
N LYS A 41 -9.32 15.61 7.03
CA LYS A 41 -8.88 14.94 8.26
C LYS A 41 -8.43 16.05 9.21
N GLU A 42 -9.11 16.22 10.33
CA GLU A 42 -8.80 17.27 11.29
C GLU A 42 -7.32 17.20 11.70
N SER A 43 -6.65 18.34 11.49
CA SER A 43 -5.38 18.80 12.04
C SER A 43 -4.54 17.77 12.84
N LEU A 44 -3.52 17.19 12.19
CA LEU A 44 -2.28 16.87 12.89
C LEU A 44 -1.35 18.08 12.72
N GLN A 45 -1.12 18.76 13.83
CA GLN A 45 -0.28 19.95 13.91
C GLN A 45 1.13 19.62 13.41
N VAL A 46 1.56 20.36 12.38
CA VAL A 46 2.94 20.36 11.91
C VAL A 46 3.79 21.04 12.99
N VAL A 47 4.36 20.25 13.90
CA VAL A 47 5.52 20.70 14.66
C VAL A 47 6.70 20.56 13.71
N ALA A 48 7.26 21.69 13.30
CA ALA A 48 8.50 21.72 12.54
C ALA A 48 9.59 21.00 13.33
N VAL A 49 10.22 19.99 12.72
CA VAL A 49 11.42 19.35 13.27
C VAL A 49 12.59 19.65 12.34
N PRO A 50 13.73 20.14 12.86
CA PRO A 50 14.88 20.48 12.04
C PRO A 50 15.53 19.22 11.51
N ALA A 51 16.20 19.35 10.36
CA ALA A 51 17.04 18.31 9.79
C ALA A 51 18.10 17.85 10.80
N TYR A 52 18.10 16.56 11.17
CA TYR A 52 19.32 15.82 11.46
C TYR A 52 19.10 14.30 11.37
N GLU A 53 20.25 13.65 11.25
CA GLU A 53 20.55 12.27 10.88
C GLU A 53 20.24 11.25 11.99
N ASP A 54 20.19 9.98 11.57
CA ASP A 54 20.58 8.79 12.33
C ASP A 54 20.21 8.73 13.82
N ASN A 55 19.18 7.95 14.16
CA ASN A 55 19.22 6.90 15.19
C ASN A 55 17.85 6.20 15.29
N GLY A 56 17.89 4.87 15.32
CA GLY A 56 16.73 3.99 15.14
C GLY A 56 15.58 4.21 16.12
N HIS A 57 14.40 4.48 15.56
CA HIS A 57 13.10 3.99 16.01
C HIS A 57 12.11 4.30 14.88
N VAL A 58 11.61 3.27 14.19
CA VAL A 58 10.69 3.44 13.06
C VAL A 58 9.25 3.37 13.60
N PRO A 59 8.46 4.47 13.65
CA PRO A 59 7.02 4.34 13.83
C PRO A 59 6.40 4.09 12.45
N TYR A 60 6.54 2.86 11.95
CA TYR A 60 5.90 2.43 10.70
C TYR A 60 4.49 1.93 10.99
N VAL A 61 3.51 2.80 10.79
CA VAL A 61 2.16 2.34 10.41
C VAL A 61 1.61 3.31 9.37
N GLN A 62 2.18 3.21 8.16
CA GLN A 62 1.58 3.78 6.95
C GLN A 62 0.35 2.91 6.61
N HIS A 63 -0.74 3.55 6.19
CA HIS A 63 -2.06 2.96 5.89
C HIS A 63 -2.06 1.56 5.25
N VAL A 64 -2.19 0.50 6.06
CA VAL A 64 -2.45 -0.86 5.57
C VAL A 64 -3.89 -0.96 5.04
N HIS A 65 -4.05 -1.48 3.81
CA HIS A 65 -5.34 -1.71 3.16
C HIS A 65 -6.26 -2.60 4.01
N GLU A 66 -7.58 -2.40 3.92
CA GLU A 66 -8.58 -3.07 4.78
C GLU A 66 -8.48 -4.60 4.71
N ALA A 67 -8.23 -5.16 3.52
CA ALA A 67 -8.03 -6.61 3.33
C ALA A 67 -6.83 -7.18 4.12
N PHE A 68 -5.84 -6.34 4.46
CA PHE A 68 -4.65 -6.73 5.22
C PHE A 68 -4.68 -6.23 6.67
N ARG A 69 -5.65 -5.38 7.03
CA ARG A 69 -5.90 -5.00 8.41
C ARG A 69 -6.51 -6.23 9.08
N ASN A 70 -5.91 -6.71 10.18
CA ASN A 70 -6.44 -7.84 10.95
C ASN A 70 -7.90 -7.59 11.35
N VAL A 71 -8.85 -8.01 10.51
CA VAL A 71 -10.27 -8.06 10.82
C VAL A 71 -10.49 -9.36 11.57
N VAL A 72 -10.99 -9.19 12.78
CA VAL A 72 -11.40 -10.25 13.71
C VAL A 72 -12.49 -11.10 13.06
N ASP A 73 -12.37 -12.42 13.20
CA ASP A 73 -13.45 -13.43 13.12
C ASP A 73 -13.96 -14.00 11.77
N HIS A 74 -13.12 -14.08 10.73
CA HIS A 74 -13.38 -15.01 9.63
C HIS A 74 -12.24 -16.04 9.54
N VAL A 75 -12.60 -17.31 9.75
CA VAL A 75 -11.73 -18.45 9.44
C VAL A 75 -11.72 -18.57 7.93
N ASP A 76 -10.95 -17.71 7.28
CA ASP A 76 -10.70 -17.84 5.85
C ASP A 76 -9.82 -19.09 5.68
N GLU A 77 -10.37 -20.16 5.12
CA GLU A 77 -9.64 -21.41 4.85
C GLU A 77 -8.40 -21.13 3.98
N ASP A 78 -8.48 -20.10 3.14
CA ASP A 78 -7.40 -19.63 2.28
C ASP A 78 -6.31 -18.83 3.03
N LYS A 79 -6.49 -18.51 4.32
CA LYS A 79 -5.50 -17.77 5.11
C LYS A 79 -4.43 -18.70 5.65
N VAL A 80 -3.18 -18.41 5.32
CA VAL A 80 -2.01 -19.10 5.88
C VAL A 80 -1.92 -18.87 7.41
N PRO A 81 -1.79 -19.94 8.22
CA PRO A 81 -1.57 -19.84 9.66
C PRO A 81 -0.34 -19.01 10.06
N GLU A 82 -0.43 -18.29 11.18
CA GLU A 82 0.64 -17.40 11.64
C GLU A 82 1.97 -18.15 11.91
N ASP A 83 1.92 -19.40 12.38
CA ASP A 83 3.11 -20.21 12.60
C ASP A 83 3.86 -20.53 11.30
N LEU A 84 3.14 -20.76 10.20
CA LEU A 84 3.75 -20.95 8.87
C LEU A 84 4.32 -19.63 8.33
N LEU A 85 3.65 -18.51 8.58
CA LEU A 85 4.17 -17.18 8.22
C LEU A 85 5.47 -16.85 8.96
N LYS A 86 5.60 -17.23 10.24
CA LYS A 86 6.85 -17.04 11.01
C LYS A 86 8.03 -17.81 10.41
N ARG A 87 7.79 -19.02 9.88
CA ARG A 87 8.82 -19.83 9.21
C ARG A 87 9.40 -19.16 7.96
N LEU A 88 8.61 -18.34 7.25
CA LEU A 88 9.13 -17.55 6.13
C LEU A 88 10.27 -16.61 6.58
N GLY A 89 10.16 -16.06 7.79
CA GLY A 89 11.18 -15.20 8.39
C GLY A 89 12.44 -15.93 8.84
N GLU A 90 12.41 -17.26 8.94
CA GLU A 90 13.58 -18.09 9.29
C GLU A 90 14.34 -18.56 8.05
N SER A 91 13.69 -18.58 6.88
CA SER A 91 14.29 -19.04 5.62
C SER A 91 15.34 -18.07 5.08
N GLU A 92 16.57 -18.58 4.91
CA GLU A 92 17.67 -17.83 4.29
C GLU A 92 17.42 -17.53 2.81
N GLU A 93 16.71 -18.43 2.10
CA GLU A 93 16.33 -18.22 0.69
C GLU A 93 15.39 -17.01 0.56
N VAL A 94 14.38 -16.91 1.43
CA VAL A 94 13.42 -15.80 1.46
C VAL A 94 14.13 -14.49 1.85
N LYS A 95 14.97 -14.51 2.88
CA LYS A 95 15.75 -13.33 3.29
C LYS A 95 16.65 -12.82 2.17
N ALA A 96 17.31 -13.71 1.42
CA ALA A 96 18.20 -13.34 0.33
C ALA A 96 17.46 -12.56 -0.76
N VAL A 97 16.27 -13.01 -1.14
CA VAL A 97 15.43 -12.34 -2.15
C VAL A 97 14.90 -11.00 -1.62
N LEU A 98 14.56 -10.91 -0.32
CA LEU A 98 14.13 -9.67 0.34
C LEU A 98 15.22 -8.60 0.49
N VAL A 99 16.50 -8.92 0.24
CA VAL A 99 17.56 -7.90 0.15
C VAL A 99 17.28 -6.93 -1.01
N ASN A 100 16.55 -7.37 -2.03
CA ASN A 100 16.23 -6.54 -3.18
C ASN A 100 15.32 -5.35 -2.81
N PRO A 101 15.79 -4.10 -2.98
CA PRO A 101 15.01 -2.92 -2.59
C PRO A 101 13.76 -2.71 -3.45
N HIS A 102 13.80 -3.13 -4.72
CA HIS A 102 12.64 -3.01 -5.62
C HIS A 102 11.52 -3.95 -5.20
N LEU A 103 11.86 -5.19 -4.82
CA LEU A 103 10.90 -6.15 -4.29
C LEU A 103 10.25 -5.61 -3.01
N ARG A 104 11.03 -5.09 -2.07
CA ARG A 104 10.51 -4.50 -0.83
C ARG A 104 9.55 -3.34 -1.11
N ALA A 105 9.90 -2.44 -2.02
CA ALA A 105 9.02 -1.35 -2.42
C ALA A 105 7.73 -1.86 -3.09
N MET A 106 7.81 -2.92 -3.88
CA MET A 106 6.64 -3.55 -4.50
C MET A 106 5.70 -4.14 -3.44
N MET A 107 6.23 -4.88 -2.48
CA MET A 107 5.46 -5.42 -1.34
C MET A 107 4.84 -4.32 -0.48
N GLU A 108 5.61 -3.27 -0.18
CA GLU A 108 5.12 -2.11 0.56
C GLU A 108 3.96 -1.42 -0.16
N ASN A 109 4.06 -1.25 -1.48
CA ASN A 109 2.99 -0.68 -2.29
C ASN A 109 1.75 -1.58 -2.33
N LEU A 110 1.92 -2.90 -2.41
CA LEU A 110 0.81 -3.86 -2.40
C LEU A 110 0.00 -3.80 -1.11
N VAL A 111 0.68 -3.66 0.04
CA VAL A 111 0.01 -3.62 1.35
C VAL A 111 -0.69 -2.28 1.60
N ASN A 112 -0.18 -1.20 1.01
CA ASN A 112 -0.65 0.16 1.25
C ASN A 112 -1.56 0.74 0.14
N THR A 113 -1.82 0.00 -0.95
CA THR A 113 -2.63 0.50 -2.08
C THR A 113 -4.12 0.38 -1.83
N ASP A 114 -4.92 1.24 -2.46
CA ASP A 114 -6.38 1.14 -2.53
C ASP A 114 -6.85 0.13 -3.60
N THR A 115 -5.94 -0.41 -4.43
CA THR A 115 -6.26 -1.35 -5.52
C THR A 115 -5.32 -2.57 -5.51
N PRO A 116 -5.39 -3.44 -4.49
CA PRO A 116 -4.48 -4.58 -4.34
C PRO A 116 -4.60 -5.59 -5.48
N ASP A 117 -5.80 -5.84 -6.02
CA ASP A 117 -6.00 -6.83 -7.10
C ASP A 117 -5.22 -6.46 -8.37
N ILE A 118 -5.26 -5.18 -8.74
CA ILE A 118 -4.58 -4.66 -9.93
C ILE A 118 -3.06 -4.70 -9.74
N LEU A 119 -2.57 -4.25 -8.57
CA LEU A 119 -1.15 -4.28 -8.29
C LEU A 119 -0.63 -5.72 -8.14
N MET A 120 -1.42 -6.63 -7.57
CA MET A 120 -1.06 -8.04 -7.46
C MET A 120 -0.90 -8.66 -8.86
N ALA A 121 -1.84 -8.39 -9.78
CA ALA A 121 -1.74 -8.85 -11.17
C ALA A 121 -0.54 -8.24 -11.93
N GLN A 122 -0.06 -7.06 -11.53
CA GLN A 122 1.16 -6.46 -12.07
C GLN A 122 2.41 -7.08 -11.45
N ALA A 123 2.44 -7.24 -10.12
CA ALA A 123 3.54 -7.85 -9.39
C ALA A 123 3.80 -9.29 -9.87
N MET A 124 2.75 -10.06 -10.16
CA MET A 124 2.85 -11.42 -10.72
C MET A 124 3.47 -11.49 -12.13
N LYS A 125 3.71 -10.35 -12.80
CA LYS A 125 4.46 -10.31 -14.08
C LYS A 125 5.95 -10.06 -13.87
N GLU A 126 6.35 -9.65 -12.66
CA GLU A 126 7.72 -9.31 -12.33
C GLU A 126 8.46 -10.55 -11.79
N PRO A 127 9.59 -10.95 -12.40
CA PRO A 127 10.27 -12.21 -12.08
C PRO A 127 10.75 -12.27 -10.62
N ILE A 128 11.15 -11.14 -10.05
CA ILE A 128 11.61 -11.04 -8.65
C ILE A 128 10.49 -11.28 -7.65
N PHE A 129 9.24 -10.99 -8.02
CA PHE A 129 8.08 -11.17 -7.15
C PHE A 129 7.53 -12.59 -7.29
N THR A 130 7.54 -13.15 -8.50
CA THR A 130 7.21 -14.58 -8.69
C THR A 130 8.21 -15.49 -7.98
N GLU A 131 9.50 -15.16 -8.02
CA GLU A 131 10.54 -15.90 -7.26
C GLU A 131 10.26 -15.90 -5.75
N LEU A 132 9.88 -14.75 -5.19
CA LEU A 132 9.46 -14.66 -3.79
C LEU A 132 8.21 -15.52 -3.53
N ALA A 133 7.20 -15.44 -4.40
CA ALA A 133 5.96 -16.18 -4.25
C ALA A 133 6.21 -17.69 -4.25
N ASP A 134 7.02 -18.19 -5.18
CA ASP A 134 7.39 -19.60 -5.28
C ASP A 134 8.14 -20.09 -4.03
N LEU A 135 9.08 -19.28 -3.50
CA LEU A 135 9.79 -19.59 -2.25
C LEU A 135 8.86 -19.61 -1.04
N CYS A 136 7.90 -18.69 -0.97
CA CYS A 136 6.90 -18.66 0.08
C CYS A 136 6.01 -19.91 0.01
N LEU A 137 5.46 -20.24 -1.16
CA LEU A 137 4.61 -21.42 -1.39
C LEU A 137 5.32 -22.72 -1.04
N LYS A 138 6.60 -22.86 -1.42
CA LYS A 138 7.42 -24.03 -1.05
C LYS A 138 7.49 -24.28 0.46
N ILE A 139 7.43 -23.22 1.28
CA ILE A 139 7.49 -23.31 2.75
C ILE A 139 6.10 -23.51 3.34
N VAL A 140 5.09 -22.77 2.85
CA VAL A 140 3.75 -22.80 3.44
C VAL A 140 2.98 -24.04 3.01
N ASP A 141 3.04 -24.44 1.73
CA ASP A 141 2.21 -25.54 1.20
C ASP A 141 2.61 -26.90 1.77
N ALA A 142 3.89 -27.09 2.10
CA ALA A 142 4.41 -28.36 2.62
C ALA A 142 3.76 -28.78 3.96
N ASP A 143 3.32 -27.81 4.77
CA ASP A 143 2.77 -28.05 6.11
C ASP A 143 1.47 -27.27 6.34
N ASN A 144 0.79 -26.83 5.28
CA ASN A 144 -0.47 -26.10 5.42
C ASN A 144 -1.62 -27.06 5.77
N PRO A 145 -2.18 -27.02 6.99
CA PRO A 145 -3.30 -27.89 7.35
C PRO A 145 -4.59 -27.56 6.60
N ASN A 146 -4.66 -26.40 5.93
CA ASN A 146 -5.82 -25.98 5.14
C ASN A 146 -5.77 -26.47 3.69
N LEU A 147 -4.63 -26.99 3.21
CA LEU A 147 -4.52 -27.58 1.87
C LEU A 147 -4.79 -29.08 1.97
N GLU A 148 -5.69 -29.59 1.13
CA GLU A 148 -5.83 -31.04 0.99
C GLU A 148 -4.50 -31.64 0.51
N PRO A 149 -4.04 -32.76 1.10
CA PRO A 149 -2.84 -33.43 0.63
C PRO A 149 -3.05 -33.83 -0.83
N VAL A 150 -2.25 -33.26 -1.72
CA VAL A 150 -2.20 -33.68 -3.12
C VAL A 150 -1.64 -35.11 -3.15
N GLY A 151 -2.55 -36.08 -3.20
CA GLY A 151 -2.26 -37.51 -3.35
C GLY A 151 -1.88 -37.89 -4.78
#